data_AF-S5Z4G2-F1
#
_entry.id   AF-S5Z4G2-F1
#
_cell.length_a   1.000
_cell.length_b   1.000
_cell.length_c   1.000
_cell.angle_alpha   90.00
_cell.angle_beta   90.00
_cell.angle_gamma   90.00
#
_symmetry.space_group_name_H-M   'P 1'
#
loop_
_entity.id
_entity.type
_entity.pdbx_description
1 polymer ?
#
loop_
_entity_poly.entity_id
_entity_poly.type
_entity_poly.pdbx_seq_one_letter_code
_entity_poly.pdbx_strand_id
1 'polypeptide(L)'
;MTKYVLWWYKYTGEYTQVSNATPDDLYINGFDFAVALDGEGTRTKFSGSLYSNGYNDGRELALRVKGWLDGASGIPYLVTIPYFTPSGGKRGLSYWEGWIDGVASIESYYFTGILLEFGGCQAYTKWTYH
;
A
#
# COMPACT_ATOMS: atom_id res chain seq x y z
N MET A 1 -23.15 6.03 0.10
CA MET A 1 -21.95 6.41 0.89
C MET A 1 -20.91 5.36 0.58
N THR A 2 -19.71 5.78 0.18
CA THR A 2 -18.62 4.86 -0.15
C THR A 2 -18.10 4.18 1.11
N LYS A 3 -17.96 2.86 1.09
CA LYS A 3 -17.43 2.02 2.16
C LYS A 3 -16.03 1.54 1.80
N TYR A 4 -15.09 1.75 2.70
CA TYR A 4 -13.73 1.24 2.54
C TYR A 4 -13.37 0.31 3.69
N VAL A 5 -12.47 -0.63 3.41
CA VAL A 5 -11.89 -1.52 4.41
C VAL A 5 -10.41 -1.21 4.61
N LEU A 6 -9.93 -1.37 5.84
CA LEU A 6 -8.52 -1.29 6.16
C LEU A 6 -7.87 -2.68 6.02
N TRP A 7 -6.97 -2.82 5.06
CA TRP A 7 -6.22 -4.04 4.80
C TRP A 7 -4.85 -3.97 5.47
N TRP A 8 -4.80 -4.41 6.72
CA TRP A 8 -3.59 -4.36 7.53
C TRP A 8 -2.56 -5.38 7.08
N TYR A 9 -1.32 -4.95 6.90
CA TYR A 9 -0.17 -5.81 6.64
C TYR A 9 0.99 -5.52 7.61
N LYS A 10 1.98 -6.41 7.60
CA LYS A 10 3.27 -6.25 8.29
C LYS A 10 4.39 -6.94 7.53
N TYR A 11 5.61 -6.45 7.72
CA TYR A 11 6.84 -7.04 7.21
C TYR A 11 7.70 -7.58 8.36
N THR A 12 8.00 -8.87 8.33
CA THR A 12 8.90 -9.55 9.29
C THR A 12 9.88 -10.48 8.56
N GLY A 13 10.50 -9.95 7.49
CA GLY A 13 11.30 -10.74 6.54
C GLY A 13 10.52 -11.09 5.27
N GLU A 14 9.20 -11.20 5.38
CA GLU A 14 8.24 -11.25 4.29
C GLU A 14 6.98 -10.46 4.65
N TYR A 15 6.21 -10.07 3.62
CA TYR A 15 4.93 -9.39 3.82
C TYR A 15 3.81 -10.39 4.11
N THR A 16 3.10 -10.14 5.21
CA THR A 16 1.92 -10.91 5.64
C THR A 16 0.75 -9.97 5.90
N GLN A 17 -0.45 -10.38 5.49
CA GLN A 17 -1.69 -9.76 5.91
C GLN A 17 -1.96 -10.10 7.38
N VAL A 18 -2.57 -9.17 8.11
CA VAL A 18 -2.93 -9.35 9.53
C VAL A 18 -4.28 -10.07 9.66
N SER A 19 -5.13 -9.98 8.63
CA SER A 19 -6.44 -10.62 8.57
C SER A 19 -6.42 -11.85 7.65
N ASN A 20 -7.37 -12.78 7.85
CA ASN A 20 -7.63 -13.88 6.92
C ASN A 20 -8.75 -13.55 5.90
N ALA A 21 -9.21 -12.30 5.86
CA ALA A 21 -10.19 -11.85 4.89
C ALA A 21 -9.69 -12.06 3.45
N THR A 22 -10.64 -12.22 2.54
CA THR A 22 -10.44 -12.41 1.10
C THR A 22 -11.18 -11.32 0.32
N PRO A 23 -10.87 -11.09 -0.97
CA PRO A 23 -11.65 -10.18 -1.82
C PRO A 23 -13.15 -10.52 -1.85
N ASP A 24 -13.51 -11.81 -1.82
CA ASP A 24 -14.91 -12.25 -1.76
C ASP A 24 -15.62 -11.77 -0.49
N ASP A 25 -14.95 -11.83 0.66
CA ASP A 25 -15.50 -11.30 1.91
C ASP A 25 -15.79 -9.81 1.78
N LEU A 26 -14.91 -9.06 1.12
CA LEU A 26 -15.10 -7.62 0.93
C LEU A 26 -16.28 -7.31 0.01
N TYR A 27 -16.41 -8.06 -1.08
CA TYR A 27 -17.53 -7.96 -2.00
C TYR A 27 -18.88 -8.28 -1.32
N ILE A 28 -18.97 -9.40 -0.59
CA ILE A 28 -20.18 -9.84 0.11
C ILE A 28 -20.62 -8.82 1.17
N ASN A 29 -19.67 -8.16 1.84
CA ASN A 29 -19.96 -7.12 2.83
C ASN A 29 -20.19 -5.73 2.22
N GLY A 30 -20.09 -5.61 0.88
CA GLY A 30 -20.38 -4.40 0.12
C GLY A 30 -19.36 -3.28 0.35
N PHE A 31 -18.08 -3.60 0.45
CA PHE A 31 -17.01 -2.60 0.41
C PHE A 31 -16.72 -2.19 -1.03
N ASP A 32 -16.49 -0.90 -1.26
CA ASP A 32 -16.19 -0.33 -2.57
C ASP A 32 -14.69 -0.36 -2.90
N PHE A 33 -13.83 -0.22 -1.88
CA PHE A 33 -12.37 -0.31 -2.03
C PHE A 33 -11.65 -0.70 -0.74
N ALA A 34 -10.41 -1.13 -0.87
CA ALA A 34 -9.51 -1.41 0.25
C ALA A 34 -8.38 -0.36 0.37
N VAL A 35 -7.92 -0.12 1.59
CA VAL A 35 -6.72 0.68 1.87
C VAL A 35 -5.70 -0.23 2.51
N ALA A 36 -4.60 -0.53 1.80
CA ALA A 36 -3.50 -1.34 2.31
C ALA A 36 -2.56 -0.48 3.16
N LEU A 37 -2.41 -0.83 4.44
CA LEU A 37 -1.65 -0.05 5.44
C LEU A 37 -0.99 -0.90 6.54
N ASP A 38 -0.04 -0.32 7.26
CA ASP A 38 0.86 -1.06 8.19
C ASP A 38 1.15 -0.35 9.52
N GLY A 39 0.58 0.83 9.77
CA GLY A 39 0.86 1.65 10.96
C GLY A 39 1.96 2.66 10.69
N GLU A 40 1.68 3.58 9.76
CA GLU A 40 2.51 4.74 9.40
C GLU A 40 3.92 4.38 8.89
N GLY A 41 4.10 3.18 8.35
CA GLY A 41 5.37 2.73 7.77
C GLY A 41 6.30 1.99 8.73
N THR A 42 5.96 1.87 10.02
CA THR A 42 6.81 1.17 11.00
C THR A 42 6.88 -0.35 10.77
N ARG A 43 5.94 -0.91 10.00
CA ARG A 43 5.88 -2.35 9.66
C ARG A 43 6.03 -2.59 8.15
N THR A 44 6.49 -1.59 7.40
CA THR A 44 6.77 -1.67 5.98
C THR A 44 8.26 -1.80 5.82
N LYS A 45 8.69 -2.64 4.88
CA LYS A 45 10.10 -2.81 4.57
C LYS A 45 10.78 -1.45 4.37
N PHE A 46 12.00 -1.35 4.87
CA PHE A 46 12.87 -0.20 4.70
C PHE A 46 14.29 -0.72 4.53
N SER A 47 14.72 -0.90 3.29
CA SER A 47 16.03 -1.48 2.96
C SER A 47 17.17 -0.44 2.93
N GLY A 48 16.84 0.85 3.06
CA GLY A 48 17.79 1.96 3.02
C GLY A 48 17.11 3.27 2.65
N SER A 49 17.85 4.37 2.63
CA SER A 49 17.29 5.72 2.38
C SER A 49 17.35 6.19 0.93
N LEU A 50 17.94 5.41 0.02
CA LEU A 50 18.11 5.80 -1.37
C LEU A 50 16.82 5.60 -2.17
N TYR A 51 16.71 6.31 -3.30
CA TYR A 51 15.65 6.09 -4.29
C TYR A 51 15.49 4.62 -4.69
N SER A 52 16.60 3.92 -4.98
CA SER A 52 16.55 2.51 -5.39
C SER A 52 16.02 1.59 -4.29
N ASN A 53 16.26 1.91 -3.02
CA ASN A 53 15.67 1.20 -1.89
C ASN A 53 14.15 1.41 -1.87
N GLY A 54 13.72 2.68 -1.98
CA GLY A 54 12.31 3.04 -2.07
C GLY A 54 11.61 2.28 -3.19
N TYR A 55 12.16 2.34 -4.41
CA TYR A 55 11.61 1.66 -5.58
C TYR A 55 11.45 0.16 -5.38
N ASN A 56 12.49 -0.52 -4.92
CA ASN A 56 12.42 -1.96 -4.71
C ASN A 56 11.44 -2.33 -3.58
N ASP A 57 11.47 -1.61 -2.46
CA ASP A 57 10.59 -1.88 -1.32
C ASP A 57 9.11 -1.63 -1.67
N GLY A 58 8.81 -0.53 -2.39
CA GLY A 58 7.47 -0.18 -2.84
C GLY A 58 6.93 -1.17 -3.87
N ARG A 59 7.75 -1.56 -4.85
CA ARG A 59 7.38 -2.57 -5.85
C ARG A 59 7.08 -3.93 -5.22
N GLU A 60 7.91 -4.35 -4.26
CA GLU A 60 7.72 -5.62 -3.54
C GLU A 60 6.40 -5.62 -2.74
N LEU A 61 6.09 -4.53 -2.05
CA LEU A 61 4.81 -4.37 -1.37
C LEU A 61 3.63 -4.41 -2.36
N ALA A 62 3.71 -3.65 -3.46
CA ALA A 62 2.64 -3.58 -4.45
C ALA A 62 2.35 -4.95 -5.07
N LEU A 63 3.38 -5.73 -5.41
CA LEU A 63 3.21 -7.11 -5.88
C LEU A 63 2.50 -7.99 -4.85
N ARG A 64 2.82 -7.81 -3.56
CA ARG A 64 2.18 -8.58 -2.51
C ARG A 64 0.71 -8.19 -2.32
N VAL A 65 0.42 -6.89 -2.24
CA VAL A 65 -0.94 -6.37 -2.12
C VAL A 65 -1.79 -6.77 -3.31
N LYS A 66 -1.23 -6.69 -4.53
CA LYS A 66 -1.84 -7.23 -5.74
C LYS A 66 -2.20 -8.71 -5.57
N GLY A 67 -1.27 -9.53 -5.10
CA GLY A 67 -1.53 -10.96 -4.88
C GLY A 67 -2.63 -11.25 -3.84
N TRP A 68 -2.94 -10.31 -2.95
CA TRP A 68 -4.01 -10.44 -1.96
C TRP A 68 -5.36 -9.92 -2.46
N LEU A 69 -5.36 -8.83 -3.22
CA LEU A 69 -6.54 -8.04 -3.55
C LEU A 69 -6.98 -8.16 -5.00
N ASP A 70 -6.08 -8.55 -5.91
CA ASP A 70 -6.46 -8.97 -7.26
C ASP A 70 -7.00 -10.40 -7.22
N GLY A 71 -8.07 -10.65 -7.96
CA GLY A 71 -8.69 -11.97 -8.08
C GLY A 71 -9.91 -11.95 -8.98
N ALA A 72 -10.64 -13.06 -9.07
CA ALA A 72 -11.89 -13.15 -9.82
C ALA A 72 -12.94 -12.14 -9.33
N SER A 73 -12.97 -11.89 -8.01
CA SER A 73 -13.77 -10.87 -7.33
C SER A 73 -12.88 -9.76 -6.75
N GLY A 74 -11.80 -9.39 -7.45
CA GLY A 74 -10.87 -8.37 -6.97
C GLY A 74 -11.57 -7.07 -6.59
N ILE A 75 -10.94 -6.30 -5.70
CA ILE A 75 -11.50 -5.04 -5.21
C ILE A 75 -10.56 -3.88 -5.53
N PRO A 76 -11.04 -2.69 -5.95
CA PRO A 76 -10.19 -1.53 -6.06
C PRO A 76 -9.42 -1.25 -4.77
N TYR A 77 -8.15 -0.85 -4.85
CA TYR A 77 -7.36 -0.55 -3.65
C TYR A 77 -6.38 0.62 -3.79
N LEU A 78 -6.13 1.24 -2.64
CA LEU A 78 -5.08 2.22 -2.41
C LEU A 78 -3.97 1.60 -1.55
N VAL A 79 -2.72 2.03 -1.76
CA VAL A 79 -1.59 1.67 -0.89
C VAL A 79 -1.12 2.92 -0.14
N THR A 80 -1.03 2.85 1.19
CA THR A 80 -0.54 3.98 2.00
C THR A 80 0.95 4.16 1.86
N ILE A 81 1.41 5.42 1.78
CA ILE A 81 2.83 5.71 1.77
C ILE A 81 3.40 5.59 3.19
N PRO A 82 4.45 4.79 3.40
CA PRO A 82 5.02 4.59 4.72
C PRO A 82 5.83 5.83 5.15
N TYR A 83 5.40 6.51 6.22
CA TYR A 83 6.03 7.74 6.65
C TYR A 83 7.31 7.52 7.48
N PHE A 84 7.22 6.62 8.45
CA PHE A 84 8.29 6.31 9.38
C PHE A 84 9.11 5.11 8.92
N THR A 85 10.38 5.08 9.32
CA THR A 85 11.22 3.89 9.32
C THR A 85 10.78 2.97 10.46
N PRO A 86 11.16 1.67 10.43
CA PRO A 86 10.92 0.76 11.54
C PRO A 86 11.53 1.22 12.88
N SER A 87 12.57 2.06 12.84
CA SER A 87 13.20 2.66 14.02
C SER A 87 12.54 3.96 14.51
N GLY A 88 11.46 4.41 13.85
CA GLY A 88 10.74 5.64 14.20
C GLY A 88 11.33 6.93 13.61
N GLY A 89 12.38 6.82 12.78
CA GLY A 89 12.89 7.94 11.99
C GLY A 89 11.97 8.27 10.80
N LYS A 90 12.10 9.45 10.20
CA LYS A 90 11.34 9.78 8.99
C LYS A 90 12.04 9.22 7.75
N ARG A 91 11.30 8.65 6.80
CA ARG A 91 11.85 8.30 5.49
C ARG A 91 12.12 9.59 4.71
N GLY A 92 13.27 9.70 4.03
CA GLY A 92 13.69 10.92 3.32
C GLY A 92 13.12 11.00 1.90
N LEU A 93 12.95 12.21 1.35
CA LEU A 93 12.27 12.46 0.06
C LEU A 93 12.68 11.50 -1.09
N SER A 94 13.98 11.29 -1.29
CA SER A 94 14.47 10.39 -2.34
C SER A 94 13.91 8.96 -2.23
N TYR A 95 13.77 8.45 -1.00
CA TYR A 95 13.13 7.17 -0.76
C TYR A 95 11.65 7.18 -1.16
N TRP A 96 10.92 8.26 -0.83
CA TRP A 96 9.48 8.37 -1.14
C TRP A 96 9.21 8.39 -2.64
N GLU A 97 10.01 9.15 -3.38
CA GLU A 97 9.93 9.22 -4.85
C GLU A 97 10.13 7.82 -5.44
N GLY A 98 11.19 7.13 -5.01
CA GLY A 98 11.43 5.75 -5.41
C GLY A 98 10.26 4.85 -5.04
N TRP A 99 9.77 4.92 -3.81
CA TRP A 99 8.68 4.08 -3.33
C TRP A 99 7.40 4.26 -4.13
N ILE A 100 7.02 5.52 -4.42
CA ILE A 100 5.85 5.85 -5.23
C ILE A 100 5.98 5.25 -6.63
N ASP A 101 7.14 5.43 -7.26
CA ASP A 101 7.40 4.89 -8.60
C ASP A 101 7.46 3.36 -8.59
N GLY A 102 7.98 2.76 -7.52
CA GLY A 102 7.99 1.32 -7.31
C GLY A 102 6.57 0.74 -7.22
N VAL A 103 5.69 1.36 -6.44
CA VAL A 103 4.28 0.96 -6.35
C VAL A 103 3.56 1.16 -7.68
N ALA A 104 3.74 2.32 -8.32
CA ALA A 104 3.11 2.64 -9.60
C ALA A 104 3.65 1.82 -10.78
N SER A 105 4.79 1.13 -10.63
CA SER A 105 5.38 0.28 -11.67
C SER A 105 4.67 -1.08 -11.87
N ILE A 106 3.63 -1.36 -11.09
CA ILE A 106 2.85 -2.60 -11.17
C ILE A 106 1.53 -2.35 -11.89
N GLU A 107 1.29 -3.11 -12.96
CA GLU A 107 0.02 -3.10 -13.66
C GLU A 107 -1.05 -3.89 -12.88
N SER A 108 -2.15 -3.23 -12.53
CA SER A 108 -3.34 -3.87 -11.97
C SER A 108 -4.59 -3.10 -12.40
N TYR A 109 -5.64 -3.83 -12.75
CA TYR A 109 -6.97 -3.27 -13.06
C TYR A 109 -7.66 -2.71 -11.81
N TYR A 110 -7.21 -3.12 -10.62
CA TYR A 110 -7.79 -2.77 -9.33
C TYR A 110 -6.96 -1.73 -8.57
N PHE A 111 -5.70 -1.52 -8.93
CA PHE A 111 -4.90 -0.49 -8.28
C PHE A 111 -5.42 0.90 -8.64
N THR A 112 -5.95 1.60 -7.64
CA THR A 112 -6.57 2.93 -7.82
C THR A 112 -5.57 4.06 -7.57
N GLY A 113 -4.54 3.81 -6.75
CA GLY A 113 -3.50 4.80 -6.49
C GLY A 113 -2.88 4.69 -5.11
N ILE A 114 -2.22 5.77 -4.71
CA ILE A 114 -1.44 5.85 -3.48
C ILE A 114 -2.13 6.81 -2.51
N LEU A 115 -2.15 6.46 -1.23
CA LEU A 115 -2.72 7.29 -0.17
C LEU A 115 -1.59 7.90 0.68
N LEU A 116 -1.53 9.23 0.71
CA LEU A 116 -0.64 9.96 1.61
C LEU A 116 -1.35 10.21 2.94
N GLU A 117 -0.88 9.60 4.01
CA GLU A 117 -1.33 9.92 5.37
C GLU A 117 -0.20 10.64 6.11
N PHE A 118 -0.27 11.96 6.19
CA PHE A 118 0.46 12.71 7.22
C PHE A 118 -0.47 12.86 8.43
N GLY A 119 0.07 12.69 9.63
CA GLY A 119 -0.69 12.85 10.88
C GLY A 119 -1.55 14.10 10.85
N GLY A 120 -2.86 13.91 10.70
CA GLY A 120 -3.85 14.98 10.54
C GLY A 120 -4.16 15.36 9.08
N CYS A 121 -4.82 14.45 8.34
CA CYS A 121 -5.71 14.72 7.21
C CYS A 121 -5.14 15.57 6.06
N GLN A 122 -4.55 14.91 5.06
CA GLN A 122 -4.68 15.29 3.64
C GLN A 122 -4.15 14.18 2.73
N ALA A 123 -5.07 13.49 2.06
CA ALA A 123 -4.79 12.48 1.05
C ALA A 123 -4.40 13.14 -0.28
N TYR A 124 -3.26 12.75 -0.85
CA TYR A 124 -2.94 13.02 -2.24
C TYR A 124 -3.26 11.78 -3.06
N THR A 125 -4.22 11.88 -3.98
CA THR A 125 -4.54 10.82 -4.94
C THR A 125 -3.85 11.15 -6.27
N LYS A 126 -2.88 10.33 -6.68
CA LYS A 126 -2.34 10.39 -8.06
C LYS A 126 -3.08 9.33 -8.88
N TRP A 127 -3.92 9.78 -9.81
CA TRP A 127 -4.61 8.92 -10.77
C TRP A 127 -3.64 8.58 -11.91
N THR A 128 -3.27 7.31 -12.05
CA THR A 128 -2.67 6.78 -13.28
C THR A 128 -3.77 6.09 -14.06
N TYR A 129 -4.23 6.72 -15.15
CA TYR A 129 -5.09 6.09 -16.14
C TYR A 129 -4.22 5.20 -17.02
N HIS A 130 -4.52 3.90 -17.06
CA HIS A 130 -4.04 2.97 -18.09
C HIS A 130 -5.22 2.57 -18.97
#